data_AF-A0A3A9JC24-F1
#
_entry.id   AF-A0A3A9JC24-F1
#
_cell.length_a   1.000
_cell.length_b   1.000
_cell.length_c   1.000
_cell.angle_alpha   90.00
_cell.angle_beta   90.00
_cell.angle_gamma   90.00
#
_symmetry.space_group_name_H-M   'P 1'
#
loop_
_entity.id
_entity.type
_entity.pdbx_description
1 polymer ?
#
loop_
_entity_poly.entity_id
_entity_poly.type
_entity_poly.pdbx_seq_one_letter_code
_entity_poly.pdbx_strand_id
1 'polypeptide(L)'
;RLALAAALGALALACAAWPERMALLARLLPVAGDLLLAAHFGATLRPGREPLISRYTRHDAGSRLAECAGYTRGLTWLWTLLFLAVAPLHAAALLGLPPFPAPVAAPLVLGLTAAVMLAFFLGEHVIRTLRFPQFGIATPARTLRAVLAATLAHHA
;
A
#
# COMPACT_ATOMS: atom_id res chain seq x y z
N ARG A 1 21.77 9.10 -20.41
CA ARG A 1 20.44 9.25 -21.05
C ARG A 1 20.25 8.25 -22.20
N LEU A 2 21.17 8.17 -23.17
CA LEU A 2 21.12 7.17 -24.26
C LEU A 2 21.21 5.71 -23.77
N ALA A 3 22.09 5.41 -22.80
CA ALA A 3 22.19 4.07 -22.21
C ALA A 3 20.91 3.63 -21.48
N LEU A 4 20.20 4.55 -20.82
CA LEU A 4 18.93 4.28 -20.16
C LEU A 4 17.81 4.04 -21.20
N ALA A 5 17.77 4.83 -22.26
CA ALA A 5 16.82 4.64 -23.36
C ALA A 5 17.06 3.29 -24.09
N ALA A 6 18.32 2.91 -24.32
CA ALA A 6 18.67 1.62 -24.90
C ALA A 6 18.32 0.44 -23.98
N ALA A 7 18.55 0.57 -22.67
CA ALA A 7 18.16 -0.43 -21.68
C ALA A 7 16.64 -0.60 -21.59
N LEU A 8 15.89 0.52 -21.60
CA LEU A 8 14.42 0.50 -21.63
C LEU A 8 13.88 -0.08 -22.94
N GLY A 9 14.53 0.23 -24.08
CA GLY A 9 14.18 -0.34 -25.38
C GLY A 9 14.45 -1.85 -25.46
N ALA A 10 15.59 -2.30 -24.95
CA ALA A 10 15.91 -3.73 -24.87
C ALA A 10 14.97 -4.48 -23.92
N LEU A 11 14.62 -3.87 -22.78
CA LEU A 11 13.61 -4.42 -21.86
C LEU A 11 12.23 -4.49 -22.52
N ALA A 12 11.81 -3.45 -23.25
CA ALA A 12 10.56 -3.44 -23.99
C ALA A 12 10.52 -4.54 -25.07
N LEU A 13 11.61 -4.74 -25.82
CA LEU A 13 11.74 -5.80 -26.82
C LEU A 13 11.74 -7.20 -26.19
N ALA A 14 12.42 -7.37 -25.06
CA ALA A 14 12.42 -8.64 -24.31
C ALA A 14 11.03 -8.97 -23.75
N CYS A 15 10.30 -7.97 -23.25
CA CYS A 15 8.91 -8.10 -22.83
C CYS A 15 7.98 -8.45 -24.01
N ALA A 16 8.18 -7.79 -25.15
CA ALA A 16 7.40 -8.03 -26.37
C ALA A 16 7.64 -9.43 -26.97
N ALA A 17 8.82 -10.01 -26.77
CA ALA A 17 9.14 -11.36 -27.25
C ALA A 17 8.46 -12.48 -26.45
N TRP A 18 7.90 -12.20 -25.26
CA TRP A 18 7.27 -13.20 -24.39
C TRP A 18 5.93 -12.71 -23.82
N PRO A 19 4.94 -12.40 -24.68
CA PRO A 19 3.70 -11.73 -24.25
C PRO A 19 2.92 -12.53 -23.22
N GLU A 20 2.86 -13.86 -23.35
CA GLU A 20 2.17 -14.75 -22.40
C GLU A 20 2.80 -14.76 -21.02
N ARG A 21 4.14 -14.74 -20.93
CA ARG A 21 4.85 -14.68 -19.65
C ARG A 21 4.70 -13.32 -18.99
N MET A 22 4.73 -12.25 -19.79
CA MET A 22 4.48 -10.90 -19.27
C MET A 22 3.03 -10.74 -18.80
N ALA A 23 2.06 -11.32 -19.49
CA ALA A 23 0.66 -11.34 -19.05
C ALA A 23 0.50 -12.09 -17.74
N LEU A 24 1.16 -13.24 -17.58
CA LEU A 24 1.16 -13.99 -16.31
C LEU A 24 1.80 -13.20 -15.17
N LEU A 25 2.96 -12.58 -15.40
CA LEU A 25 3.64 -11.75 -14.39
C LEU A 25 2.79 -10.54 -13.99
N ALA A 26 2.18 -9.85 -14.97
CA ALA A 26 1.28 -8.72 -14.70
C ALA A 26 0.06 -9.14 -13.88
N ARG A 27 -0.46 -10.35 -14.11
CA ARG A 27 -1.56 -10.93 -13.33
C ARG A 27 -1.17 -11.33 -11.91
N LEU A 28 0.09 -11.68 -11.67
CA LEU A 28 0.61 -12.00 -10.33
C LEU A 28 0.94 -10.74 -9.50
N LEU A 29 1.11 -9.61 -10.16
CA LEU A 29 1.53 -8.35 -9.52
C LEU A 29 0.63 -7.91 -8.37
N PRO A 30 -0.71 -7.97 -8.44
CA PRO A 30 -1.57 -7.60 -7.32
C PRO A 30 -1.31 -8.45 -6.07
N VAL A 31 -1.26 -9.78 -6.22
CA VAL A 31 -1.02 -10.73 -5.11
C VAL A 31 0.36 -10.48 -4.48
N ALA A 32 1.40 -10.35 -5.33
CA ALA A 32 2.75 -10.06 -4.86
C ALA A 32 2.82 -8.70 -4.14
N GLY A 33 2.15 -7.67 -4.69
CA GLY A 33 2.08 -6.34 -4.11
C GLY A 33 1.44 -6.34 -2.72
N ASP A 34 0.30 -7.00 -2.56
CA ASP A 34 -0.37 -7.12 -1.26
C ASP A 34 0.50 -7.83 -0.23
N LEU A 35 1.11 -8.96 -0.60
CA LEU A 35 1.98 -9.70 0.33
C LEU A 35 3.23 -8.91 0.72
N LEU A 36 3.84 -8.18 -0.23
CA LEU A 36 4.98 -7.32 0.05
C LEU A 36 4.59 -6.16 0.98
N LEU A 37 3.44 -5.53 0.76
CA LEU A 37 2.93 -4.47 1.62
C LEU A 37 2.57 -4.99 3.02
N ALA A 38 1.90 -6.14 3.11
CA ALA A 38 1.62 -6.83 4.36
C ALA A 38 2.92 -7.14 5.13
N ALA A 39 3.92 -7.72 4.45
CA ALA A 39 5.20 -8.03 5.06
C ALA A 39 5.93 -6.76 5.52
N HIS A 40 5.91 -5.70 4.71
CA HIS A 40 6.56 -4.44 5.03
C HIS A 40 5.93 -3.76 6.25
N PHE A 41 4.59 -3.60 6.27
CA PHE A 41 3.89 -3.04 7.43
C PHE A 41 4.03 -3.96 8.66
N GLY A 42 3.81 -5.26 8.48
CA GLY A 42 3.90 -6.27 9.53
C GLY A 42 5.26 -6.35 10.19
N ALA A 43 6.35 -6.22 9.43
CA ALA A 43 7.71 -6.23 9.97
C ALA A 43 7.97 -5.07 10.94
N THR A 44 7.28 -3.94 10.78
CA THR A 44 7.40 -2.78 11.68
C THR A 44 6.62 -2.93 12.99
N LEU A 45 5.72 -3.90 13.08
CA LEU A 45 4.91 -4.16 14.28
C LEU A 45 5.62 -5.01 15.34
N ARG A 46 6.82 -5.51 15.05
CA ARG A 46 7.62 -6.33 16.00
C ARG A 46 7.90 -5.56 17.31
N PRO A 47 8.01 -6.25 18.46
CA PRO A 47 8.38 -5.61 19.72
C PRO A 47 9.70 -4.83 19.61
N GLY A 48 9.77 -3.66 20.25
CA GLY A 48 10.93 -2.77 20.18
C GLY A 48 11.15 -2.07 18.84
N ARG A 49 10.31 -2.36 17.83
CA ARG A 49 10.27 -1.60 16.58
C ARG A 49 9.09 -0.66 16.54
N GLU A 50 9.30 0.41 15.82
CA GLU A 50 8.28 1.38 15.61
C GLU A 50 7.42 1.05 14.39
N PRO A 51 6.09 1.13 14.52
CA PRO A 51 5.16 0.94 13.42
C PRO A 51 5.39 1.94 12.27
N LEU A 52 5.19 1.48 11.04
CA LEU A 52 5.43 2.27 9.84
C LEU A 52 4.67 3.60 9.82
N ILE A 53 3.41 3.60 10.24
CA ILE A 53 2.61 4.83 10.25
C ILE A 53 3.08 5.78 11.34
N SER A 54 3.47 5.27 12.52
CA SER A 54 4.07 6.08 13.59
C SER A 54 5.32 6.82 13.09
N ARG A 55 6.14 6.14 12.28
CA ARG A 55 7.33 6.72 11.66
C ARG A 55 6.95 7.91 10.76
N TYR A 56 5.93 7.78 9.93
CA TYR A 56 5.45 8.89 9.09
C TYR A 56 4.86 10.03 9.92
N THR A 57 4.09 9.71 10.96
CA THR A 57 3.46 10.71 11.84
C THR A 57 4.47 11.60 12.56
N ARG A 58 5.71 11.15 12.79
CA ARG A 58 6.76 12.05 13.34
C ARG A 58 7.17 13.18 12.42
N HIS A 59 7.03 12.99 11.12
CA HIS A 59 7.32 14.03 10.13
C HIS A 59 6.08 14.87 9.82
N ASP A 60 4.96 14.60 10.47
CA ASP A 60 3.76 15.42 10.39
C ASP A 60 3.82 16.52 11.45
N ALA A 61 4.17 17.74 11.03
CA ALA A 61 4.38 18.89 11.92
C ALA A 61 3.17 19.23 12.82
N GLY A 62 1.95 18.83 12.43
CA GLY A 62 0.75 19.06 13.24
C GLY A 62 0.50 17.99 14.31
N SER A 63 1.24 16.88 14.31
CA SER A 63 0.94 15.70 15.13
C SER A 63 1.96 15.52 16.26
N ARG A 64 1.49 15.10 17.44
CA ARG A 64 2.36 14.69 18.56
C ARG A 64 2.30 13.18 18.71
N LEU A 65 3.37 12.48 18.30
CA LEU A 65 3.37 11.01 18.27
C LEU A 65 3.05 10.38 19.63
N ALA A 66 3.50 10.98 20.74
CA ALA A 66 3.23 10.47 22.09
C ALA A 66 1.73 10.29 22.39
N GLU A 67 0.88 11.15 21.83
CA GLU A 67 -0.58 11.13 22.05
C GLU A 67 -1.32 10.17 21.10
N CYS A 68 -0.73 9.81 19.96
CA CYS A 68 -1.36 8.97 18.94
C CYS A 68 -0.56 7.69 18.61
N ALA A 69 0.42 7.31 19.42
CA ALA A 69 1.26 6.13 19.20
C ALA A 69 0.43 4.83 19.13
N GLY A 70 -0.51 4.64 20.06
CA GLY A 70 -1.42 3.49 20.04
C GLY A 70 -2.33 3.47 18.82
N TYR A 71 -2.82 4.64 18.41
CA TYR A 71 -3.66 4.78 17.22
C TYR A 71 -2.90 4.44 15.93
N THR A 72 -1.71 5.00 15.75
CA THR A 72 -0.87 4.77 14.56
C THR A 72 -0.35 3.32 14.50
N ARG A 73 -0.09 2.69 15.66
CA ARG A 73 0.19 1.25 15.74
C ARG A 73 -1.02 0.42 15.32
N GLY A 74 -2.21 0.74 15.83
CA GLY A 74 -3.47 0.07 15.46
C GLY A 74 -3.78 0.21 13.97
N LEU A 75 -3.52 1.40 13.41
CA LEU A 75 -3.69 1.65 11.98
C LEU A 75 -2.67 0.84 11.14
N THR A 76 -1.42 0.71 11.61
CA THR A 76 -0.43 -0.15 10.93
C THR A 76 -0.87 -1.62 10.94
N TRP A 77 -1.45 -2.09 12.06
CA TRP A 77 -2.09 -3.41 12.14
C TRP A 77 -3.24 -3.56 11.16
N LEU A 78 -4.13 -2.56 11.09
CA LEU A 78 -5.29 -2.57 10.20
C LEU A 78 -4.86 -2.74 8.74
N TRP A 79 -3.90 -1.94 8.27
CA TRP A 79 -3.37 -2.06 6.91
C TRP A 79 -2.69 -3.40 6.66
N THR A 80 -1.92 -3.91 7.62
CA THR A 80 -1.29 -5.24 7.53
C THR A 80 -2.34 -6.34 7.31
N LEU A 81 -3.39 -6.35 8.13
CA LEU A 81 -4.46 -7.33 8.05
C LEU A 81 -5.28 -7.18 6.78
N LEU A 82 -5.53 -5.94 6.34
CA LEU A 82 -6.25 -5.68 5.10
C LEU A 82 -5.49 -6.26 3.90
N PHE A 83 -4.18 -6.01 3.79
CA PHE A 83 -3.35 -6.60 2.73
C PHE A 83 -3.29 -8.13 2.79
N LEU A 84 -3.16 -8.71 4.00
CA LEU A 84 -3.23 -10.16 4.19
C LEU A 84 -4.58 -10.76 3.80
N ALA A 85 -5.68 -10.01 3.97
CA ALA A 85 -7.01 -10.45 3.61
C ALA A 85 -7.29 -10.34 2.10
N VAL A 86 -6.79 -9.31 1.42
CA VAL A 86 -7.03 -9.13 -0.02
C VAL A 86 -6.13 -9.99 -0.90
N ALA A 87 -4.91 -10.31 -0.45
CA ALA A 87 -3.97 -11.17 -1.19
C ALA A 87 -4.60 -12.52 -1.62
N PRO A 88 -5.25 -13.31 -0.74
CA PRO A 88 -5.92 -14.55 -1.14
C PRO A 88 -7.14 -14.31 -2.04
N LEU A 89 -7.83 -13.17 -1.93
CA LEU A 89 -8.95 -12.83 -2.84
C LEU A 89 -8.44 -12.57 -4.26
N HIS A 90 -7.34 -11.82 -4.40
CA HIS A 90 -6.70 -11.63 -5.69
C HIS A 90 -6.15 -12.95 -6.26
N ALA A 91 -5.58 -13.81 -5.42
CA ALA A 91 -5.11 -15.13 -5.84
C ALA A 91 -6.27 -16.02 -6.30
N ALA A 92 -7.37 -16.06 -5.57
CA ALA A 92 -8.58 -16.81 -5.93
C ALA A 92 -9.19 -16.30 -7.25
N ALA A 93 -9.28 -14.98 -7.42
CA ALA A 93 -9.78 -14.36 -8.65
C ALA A 93 -8.87 -14.63 -9.86
N LEU A 94 -7.55 -14.69 -9.66
CA LEU A 94 -6.59 -15.06 -10.68
C LEU A 94 -6.74 -16.54 -11.10
N LEU A 95 -6.91 -17.43 -10.13
CA LEU A 95 -7.03 -18.87 -10.36
C LEU A 95 -8.43 -19.31 -10.80
N GLY A 96 -9.42 -18.40 -10.81
CA GLY A 96 -10.80 -18.71 -11.16
C GLY A 96 -11.51 -19.59 -10.12
N LEU A 97 -11.10 -19.53 -8.85
CA LEU A 97 -11.69 -20.33 -7.78
C LEU A 97 -13.06 -19.77 -7.38
N PRO A 98 -14.04 -20.61 -7.00
CA PRO A 98 -15.33 -20.13 -6.47
C PRO A 98 -15.12 -19.17 -5.28
N PRO A 99 -15.87 -18.05 -5.17
CA PRO A 99 -17.00 -17.61 -6.00
C PRO A 99 -16.60 -16.72 -7.20
N PHE A 100 -15.33 -16.75 -7.64
CA PHE A 100 -14.76 -15.83 -8.63
C PHE A 100 -14.57 -16.50 -10.01
N PRO A 101 -15.62 -16.60 -10.85
CA PRO A 101 -15.48 -17.18 -12.18
C PRO A 101 -14.56 -16.32 -13.07
N ALA A 102 -13.57 -16.95 -13.68
CA ALA A 102 -12.75 -16.30 -14.71
C ALA A 102 -13.56 -16.07 -16.00
N PRO A 103 -13.29 -15.01 -16.79
CA PRO A 103 -12.21 -14.02 -16.64
C PRO A 103 -12.64 -12.71 -15.96
N VAL A 104 -13.93 -12.51 -15.70
CA VAL A 104 -14.48 -11.21 -15.25
C VAL A 104 -14.18 -10.92 -13.78
N ALA A 105 -13.95 -11.96 -12.96
CA ALA A 105 -13.73 -11.77 -11.54
C ALA A 105 -12.45 -10.99 -11.20
N ALA A 106 -11.36 -11.17 -11.95
CA ALA A 106 -10.09 -10.48 -11.67
C ALA A 106 -10.19 -8.93 -11.73
N PRO A 107 -10.68 -8.30 -12.81
CA PRO A 107 -10.84 -6.85 -12.84
C PRO A 107 -11.88 -6.33 -11.84
N LEU A 108 -12.95 -7.09 -11.58
CA LEU A 108 -13.96 -6.73 -10.59
C LEU A 108 -13.38 -6.70 -9.17
N VAL A 109 -12.67 -7.76 -8.78
CA VAL A 109 -12.05 -7.85 -7.45
C VAL A 109 -11.00 -6.75 -7.31
N LEU A 110 -10.16 -6.51 -8.32
CA LEU A 110 -9.19 -5.42 -8.28
C LEU A 110 -9.85 -4.05 -8.12
N GLY A 111 -10.92 -3.77 -8.87
CA GLY A 111 -11.67 -2.52 -8.79
C GLY A 111 -12.33 -2.33 -7.41
N LEU A 112 -12.93 -3.39 -6.87
CA LEU A 112 -13.52 -3.36 -5.53
C LEU A 112 -12.44 -3.17 -4.46
N THR A 113 -11.31 -3.87 -4.55
CA THR A 113 -10.18 -3.67 -3.64
C THR A 113 -9.71 -2.22 -3.68
N ALA A 114 -9.52 -1.64 -4.87
CA ALA A 114 -9.11 -0.23 -4.99
C ALA A 114 -10.12 0.73 -4.34
N ALA A 115 -11.42 0.49 -4.53
CA ALA A 115 -12.48 1.29 -3.90
C ALA A 115 -12.46 1.17 -2.36
N VAL A 116 -12.28 -0.04 -1.83
CA VAL A 116 -12.18 -0.29 -0.37
C VAL A 116 -10.92 0.38 0.20
N MET A 117 -9.77 0.23 -0.45
CA MET A 117 -8.52 0.86 -0.04
C MET A 117 -8.65 2.39 0.00
N LEU A 118 -9.27 2.98 -1.03
CA LEU A 118 -9.53 4.42 -1.08
C LEU A 118 -10.49 4.85 0.04
N ALA A 119 -11.57 4.10 0.28
CA ALA A 119 -12.52 4.39 1.34
C ALA A 119 -11.88 4.32 2.73
N PHE A 120 -11.06 3.31 3.01
CA PHE A 120 -10.30 3.19 4.25
C PHE A 120 -9.31 4.33 4.41
N PHE A 121 -8.59 4.67 3.34
CA PHE A 121 -7.65 5.78 3.35
C PHE A 121 -8.35 7.11 3.63
N LEU A 122 -9.43 7.46 2.93
CA LEU A 122 -10.15 8.71 3.16
C LEU A 122 -10.87 8.71 4.52
N GLY A 123 -11.49 7.59 4.90
CA GLY A 123 -12.14 7.43 6.20
C GLY A 123 -11.16 7.61 7.36
N GLU A 124 -9.92 7.13 7.22
CA GLU A 124 -8.86 7.36 8.21
C GLU A 124 -8.61 8.85 8.44
N HIS A 125 -8.57 9.66 7.38
CA HIS A 125 -8.33 11.11 7.50
C HIS A 125 -9.48 11.82 8.22
N VAL A 126 -10.72 11.40 7.95
CA VAL A 126 -11.90 11.89 8.66
C VAL A 126 -11.81 11.50 10.14
N ILE A 127 -11.59 10.22 10.43
CA ILE A 127 -11.46 9.71 11.80
C ILE A 127 -10.32 10.41 12.55
N ARG A 128 -9.16 10.60 11.92
CA ARG A 128 -8.01 11.26 12.53
C ARG A 128 -8.30 12.72 12.87
N THR A 129 -8.99 13.43 11.98
CA THR A 129 -9.42 14.82 12.21
C THR A 129 -10.40 14.92 13.38
N LEU A 130 -11.37 14.00 13.46
CA LEU A 130 -12.37 13.99 14.53
C LEU A 130 -11.80 13.54 15.88
N ARG A 131 -10.90 12.54 15.86
CA ARG A 131 -10.32 11.95 17.08
C ARG A 131 -9.22 12.81 17.70
N PHE A 132 -8.48 13.54 16.87
CA PHE A 132 -7.37 14.39 17.31
C PHE A 132 -7.50 15.81 16.76
N PRO A 133 -8.57 16.54 17.12
CA PRO A 133 -8.81 17.89 16.61
C PRO A 133 -7.66 18.85 16.96
N GLN A 134 -6.93 18.62 18.05
CA GLN A 134 -5.77 19.41 18.45
C GLN A 134 -4.59 19.32 17.47
N PHE A 135 -4.58 18.34 16.55
CA PHE A 135 -3.57 18.22 15.49
C PHE A 135 -3.99 18.90 14.19
N GLY A 136 -5.14 19.59 14.17
CA GLY A 136 -5.72 20.20 12.99
C GLY A 136 -6.23 19.18 11.97
N ILE A 137 -6.62 19.67 10.78
CA ILE A 137 -7.22 18.82 9.75
C ILE A 137 -6.18 17.87 9.15
N ALA A 138 -6.49 16.57 9.20
CA ALA A 138 -5.72 15.53 8.55
C ALA A 138 -6.13 15.42 7.08
N THR A 139 -5.27 15.86 6.15
CA THR A 139 -5.54 15.77 4.71
C THR A 139 -4.61 14.77 4.02
N PRO A 140 -5.03 14.13 2.90
CA PRO A 140 -4.15 13.26 2.11
C PRO A 140 -2.83 13.92 1.72
N ALA A 141 -2.87 15.19 1.31
CA ALA A 141 -1.68 15.96 0.94
C ALA A 141 -0.71 16.15 2.12
N ARG A 142 -1.22 16.31 3.34
CA ARG A 142 -0.40 16.39 4.55
C ARG A 142 0.25 15.05 4.87
N THR A 143 -0.51 13.95 4.78
CA THR A 143 0.02 12.60 4.96
C THR A 143 1.12 12.30 3.93
N LEU A 144 0.89 12.61 2.65
CA LEU A 144 1.90 12.40 1.60
C LEU A 144 3.18 13.21 1.85
N ARG A 145 3.06 14.48 2.26
CA ARG A 145 4.24 15.29 2.64
C ARG A 145 5.02 14.67 3.79
N ALA A 146 4.33 14.15 4.81
CA ALA A 146 4.97 13.48 5.94
C ALA A 146 5.71 12.19 5.51
N VAL A 147 5.12 11.39 4.62
CA VAL A 147 5.75 10.19 4.04
C VAL A 147 7.00 10.56 3.23
N LEU A 148 6.91 11.58 2.39
CA LEU A 148 8.06 12.05 1.59
C LEU A 148 9.19 12.56 2.49
N ALA A 149 8.87 13.37 3.49
CA ALA A 149 9.84 13.85 4.47
C ALA A 149 10.53 12.69 5.23
N ALA A 150 9.76 11.68 5.65
CA ALA A 150 10.29 10.49 6.32
C ALA A 150 11.19 9.63 5.42
N THR A 151 10.90 9.61 4.12
CA THR A 151 11.69 8.89 3.12
C THR A 151 13.01 9.60 2.86
N LEU A 152 12.97 10.93 2.67
CA LEU A 152 14.17 11.73 2.46
C LEU A 152 15.11 11.68 3.67
N ALA A 153 14.57 11.76 4.88
CA ALA A 153 15.36 11.70 6.12
C ALA A 153 16.08 10.36 6.36
N HIS A 154 15.68 9.28 5.67
CA HIS A 154 16.34 7.98 5.77
C HIS A 154 17.50 7.81 4.78
N HIS A 155 17.59 8.67 3.76
CA HIS A 155 18.63 8.62 2.73
C HIS A 155 19.68 9.74 2.88
N ALA A 156 19.49 10.63 3.86
CA ALA A 156 20.44 11.66 4.26
C ALA A 156 21.35 11.12 5.38
#